data_AF-A0A1Y3QNZ6-F1
#
_entry.id   AF-A0A1Y3QNZ6-F1
#
_cell.length_a   1.000
_cell.length_b   1.000
_cell.length_c   1.000
_cell.angle_alpha   90.00
_cell.angle_beta   90.00
_cell.angle_gamma   90.00
#
_symmetry.space_group_name_H-M   'P 1'
#
loop_
_entity.id
_entity.type
_entity.pdbx_description
1 polymer ?
#
loop_
_entity_poly.entity_id
_entity_poly.type
_entity_poly.pdbx_seq_one_letter_code
_entity_poly.pdbx_strand_id
1 'polypeptide(L)'
;MNLRRLAFKNVWRSRGRYLAYLGSAAFSVAIYFLYAALTHHPALRGGFPGAEFVPEVANAAAFVIAVFTLLFLLYSGAAFVRYRMKEFGLLTLLGFSRGQLVRMILWENLVVAATALAVGLGAGLLFLKLFFMAISAVLHLPQELPLYAGTPVWTKTLAVFGAFFAVVSLLGLREVLRRSVIQLIQARRQPKESPRFSFLKAAAGLCLVVAGYAWASAPSPNAVIAGVVPVTVIVSIGTYLLFREGFIAALTGLRRREQLYMRPKPFLVVSQLLFKLQDNYRVLSAVSLLIAVILSAVGTIYSLYVVVAEDALNANPHPIQLTVGPGDPAASAVRAALERHGVSDLREVAATLLKASVDNKAMYVVANSVYRSLQRPQGEPAALAGPHEAIVVYPFGQRTPAPQVRAEAVLSVGGETLAVSIVPDLSGRLINGAIGLTPVAVVDDAVYAKLARWPPIFGQL
;
A
#
# COMPACT_ATOMS: atom_id res chain seq x y z
N MET A 1 -8.80 -1.43 -54.25
CA MET A 1 -9.14 -2.22 -53.03
C MET A 1 -9.17 -1.30 -51.82
N ASN A 2 -10.26 -1.30 -51.05
CA ASN A 2 -10.45 -0.34 -49.95
C ASN A 2 -9.60 -0.74 -48.72
N LEU A 3 -8.72 0.15 -48.22
CA LEU A 3 -7.80 -0.13 -47.09
C LEU A 3 -8.53 -0.69 -45.85
N ARG A 4 -9.77 -0.24 -45.63
CA ARG A 4 -10.65 -0.68 -44.54
C ARG A 4 -10.96 -2.18 -44.59
N ARG A 5 -11.13 -2.75 -45.80
CA ARG A 5 -11.47 -4.17 -45.99
C ARG A 5 -10.26 -5.08 -45.77
N LEU A 6 -9.05 -4.58 -46.05
CA LEU A 6 -7.79 -5.29 -45.78
C LEU A 6 -7.50 -5.34 -44.28
N ALA A 7 -7.69 -4.23 -43.57
CA ALA A 7 -7.56 -4.17 -42.12
C ALA A 7 -8.47 -5.19 -41.42
N PHE A 8 -9.76 -5.22 -41.78
CA PHE A 8 -10.74 -6.14 -41.18
C PHE A 8 -10.39 -7.62 -41.41
N LYS A 9 -9.94 -7.98 -42.62
CA LYS A 9 -9.55 -9.37 -42.95
C LYS A 9 -8.27 -9.81 -42.22
N ASN A 10 -7.35 -8.88 -41.95
CA ASN A 10 -6.14 -9.15 -41.17
C ASN A 10 -6.44 -9.36 -39.67
N VAL A 11 -7.38 -8.62 -39.08
CA VAL A 11 -7.86 -8.84 -37.70
C VAL A 11 -8.41 -10.26 -37.55
N TRP A 12 -9.27 -10.70 -38.47
CA TRP A 12 -9.91 -12.03 -38.41
C TRP A 12 -8.90 -13.18 -38.55
N ARG A 13 -7.93 -13.07 -39.47
CA ARG A 13 -6.91 -14.11 -39.71
C ARG A 13 -5.87 -14.21 -38.59
N SER A 14 -5.73 -13.18 -37.75
CA SER A 14 -4.79 -13.13 -36.62
C SER A 14 -5.46 -13.09 -35.23
N ARG A 15 -6.73 -13.53 -35.17
CA ARG A 15 -7.64 -13.41 -34.01
C ARG A 15 -7.04 -13.67 -32.63
N GLY A 16 -6.28 -14.76 -32.42
CA GLY A 16 -5.77 -15.09 -31.08
C GLY A 16 -4.85 -14.02 -30.47
N ARG A 17 -4.04 -13.37 -31.31
CA ARG A 17 -3.10 -12.33 -30.86
C ARG A 17 -3.76 -10.95 -30.82
N TYR A 18 -4.70 -10.73 -31.73
CA TYR A 18 -5.54 -9.54 -31.72
C TYR A 18 -6.41 -9.49 -30.46
N LEU A 19 -7.00 -10.63 -30.09
CA LEU A 19 -7.75 -10.82 -28.85
C LEU A 19 -6.87 -10.67 -27.61
N ALA A 20 -5.60 -11.12 -27.66
CA ALA A 20 -4.69 -10.92 -26.54
C ALA A 20 -4.40 -9.44 -26.28
N TYR A 21 -4.10 -8.65 -27.32
CA TYR A 21 -3.89 -7.20 -27.18
C TYR A 21 -5.19 -6.47 -26.80
N LEU A 22 -6.29 -6.76 -27.50
CA LEU A 22 -7.61 -6.18 -27.23
C LEU A 22 -8.09 -6.48 -25.81
N GLY A 23 -8.00 -7.74 -25.38
CA GLY A 23 -8.39 -8.19 -24.05
C GLY A 23 -7.51 -7.57 -22.96
N SER A 24 -6.21 -7.48 -23.19
CA SER A 24 -5.27 -6.78 -22.30
C SER A 24 -5.64 -5.29 -22.14
N ALA A 25 -5.93 -4.61 -23.24
CA ALA A 25 -6.31 -3.20 -23.23
C ALA A 25 -7.69 -2.99 -22.58
N ALA A 26 -8.68 -3.81 -22.92
CA ALA A 26 -10.02 -3.76 -22.33
C ALA A 26 -9.99 -4.05 -20.83
N PHE A 27 -9.19 -5.02 -20.38
CA PHE A 27 -8.99 -5.31 -18.97
C PHE A 27 -8.37 -4.14 -18.22
N SER A 28 -7.40 -3.46 -18.82
CA SER A 28 -6.78 -2.26 -18.24
C SER A 28 -7.79 -1.11 -18.07
N VAL A 29 -8.63 -0.89 -19.09
CA VAL A 29 -9.73 0.08 -19.04
C VAL A 29 -10.71 -0.29 -17.93
N ALA A 30 -11.10 -1.56 -17.83
CA ALA A 30 -12.05 -2.04 -16.82
C ALA A 30 -11.53 -1.82 -15.39
N ILE A 31 -10.29 -2.19 -15.10
CA ILE A 31 -9.68 -1.99 -13.77
C ILE A 31 -9.66 -0.51 -13.40
N TYR A 32 -9.18 0.33 -14.32
CA TYR A 32 -9.11 1.76 -14.05
C TYR A 32 -10.51 2.37 -13.87
N PHE A 33 -11.50 1.93 -14.65
CA PHE A 33 -12.89 2.38 -14.51
C PHE A 33 -13.47 2.03 -13.14
N LEU A 34 -13.30 0.79 -12.68
CA LEU A 34 -13.72 0.35 -11.34
C LEU A 34 -13.09 1.22 -10.25
N TYR A 35 -11.79 1.49 -10.38
CA TYR A 35 -11.08 2.30 -9.41
C TYR A 35 -11.49 3.77 -9.44
N ALA A 36 -11.67 4.36 -10.64
CA ALA A 36 -12.16 5.72 -10.80
C ALA A 36 -13.58 5.88 -10.21
N ALA A 37 -14.42 4.84 -10.30
CA ALA A 37 -15.74 4.84 -9.67
C ALA A 37 -15.65 4.91 -8.15
N LEU A 38 -14.68 4.21 -7.54
CA LEU A 38 -14.40 4.28 -6.10
C LEU A 38 -13.91 5.66 -5.67
N THR A 39 -12.91 6.23 -6.35
CA THR A 39 -12.32 7.54 -6.01
C THR A 39 -13.35 8.68 -6.07
N HIS A 40 -14.36 8.54 -6.93
CA HIS A 40 -15.42 9.53 -7.09
C HIS A 40 -16.71 9.18 -6.34
N HIS A 41 -16.72 8.11 -5.55
CA HIS A 41 -17.91 7.67 -4.84
C HIS A 41 -18.33 8.67 -3.75
N PRO A 42 -19.59 9.14 -3.72
CA PRO A 42 -20.03 10.18 -2.78
C PRO A 42 -19.97 9.74 -1.32
N ALA A 43 -20.27 8.46 -1.03
CA ALA A 43 -20.22 7.93 0.34
C ALA A 43 -18.81 7.90 0.97
N LEU A 44 -17.75 8.11 0.18
CA LEU A 44 -16.37 8.12 0.69
C LEU A 44 -15.84 9.54 0.96
N ARG A 45 -16.66 10.58 0.75
CA ARG A 45 -16.24 11.99 0.82
C ARG A 45 -16.67 12.73 2.09
N GLY A 46 -17.24 12.04 3.08
CA GLY A 46 -17.60 12.65 4.36
C GLY A 46 -18.39 11.72 5.27
N GLY A 47 -18.59 12.16 6.52
CA GLY A 47 -19.44 11.46 7.50
C GLY A 47 -18.72 10.59 8.53
N PHE A 48 -17.37 10.51 8.50
CA PHE A 48 -16.59 9.78 9.50
C PHE A 48 -15.22 10.43 9.77
N PRO A 49 -14.64 10.27 10.98
CA PRO A 49 -13.29 10.73 11.30
C PRO A 49 -12.25 10.16 10.34
N GLY A 50 -11.38 11.01 9.78
CA GLY A 50 -10.35 10.60 8.80
C GLY A 50 -10.81 10.56 7.34
N ALA A 51 -12.08 10.93 7.04
CA ALA A 51 -12.58 11.04 5.67
C ALA A 51 -11.78 12.04 4.79
N GLU A 52 -11.04 12.97 5.40
CA GLU A 52 -10.17 13.93 4.70
C GLU A 52 -8.96 13.28 4.00
N PHE A 53 -8.44 12.17 4.54
CA PHE A 53 -7.30 11.46 3.95
C PHE A 53 -7.71 10.49 2.83
N VAL A 54 -8.99 10.09 2.79
CA VAL A 54 -9.50 9.12 1.82
C VAL A 54 -9.34 9.59 0.37
N PRO A 55 -9.67 10.85 0.00
CA PRO A 55 -9.42 11.37 -1.35
C PRO A 55 -7.94 11.40 -1.75
N GLU A 56 -7.03 11.73 -0.82
CA GLU A 56 -5.59 11.79 -1.12
C GLU A 56 -5.03 10.41 -1.42
N VAL A 57 -5.30 9.44 -0.55
CA VAL A 57 -4.88 8.04 -0.74
C VAL A 57 -5.50 7.45 -2.00
N ALA A 58 -6.78 7.73 -2.26
CA ALA A 58 -7.46 7.25 -3.46
C ALA A 58 -6.86 7.86 -4.74
N ASN A 59 -6.51 9.15 -4.75
CA ASN A 59 -5.85 9.77 -5.90
C ASN A 59 -4.44 9.20 -6.13
N ALA A 60 -3.68 8.95 -5.07
CA ALA A 60 -2.35 8.34 -5.17
C ALA A 60 -2.42 6.95 -5.79
N ALA A 61 -3.36 6.11 -5.36
CA ALA A 61 -3.55 4.79 -5.95
C ALA A 61 -4.12 4.85 -7.38
N ALA A 62 -4.98 5.82 -7.72
CA ALA A 62 -5.41 6.05 -9.11
C ALA A 62 -4.21 6.38 -10.02
N PHE A 63 -3.26 7.18 -9.53
CA PHE A 63 -2.02 7.51 -10.24
C PHE A 63 -1.16 6.26 -10.48
N VAL A 64 -0.96 5.42 -9.47
CA VAL A 64 -0.20 4.17 -9.60
C VAL A 64 -0.84 3.23 -10.63
N ILE A 65 -2.17 3.06 -10.57
CA ILE A 65 -2.91 2.24 -11.54
C ILE A 65 -2.79 2.82 -12.96
N ALA A 66 -2.87 4.15 -13.11
CA ALA A 66 -2.68 4.82 -14.39
C ALA A 66 -1.28 4.57 -14.98
N VAL A 67 -0.22 4.69 -14.16
CA VAL A 67 1.16 4.40 -14.60
C VAL A 67 1.30 2.93 -15.00
N PHE A 68 0.78 2.02 -14.19
CA PHE A 68 0.88 0.58 -14.45
C PHE A 68 0.15 0.18 -15.74
N THR A 69 -1.09 0.65 -15.91
CA THR A 69 -1.88 0.40 -17.13
C THR A 69 -1.23 1.03 -18.36
N LEU A 70 -0.61 2.21 -18.26
CA LEU A 70 0.14 2.80 -19.35
C LEU A 70 1.35 1.94 -19.75
N LEU A 71 2.17 1.51 -18.80
CA LEU A 71 3.32 0.64 -19.08
C LEU A 71 2.89 -0.67 -19.73
N PHE A 72 1.80 -1.26 -19.24
CA PHE A 72 1.24 -2.48 -19.79
C PHE A 72 0.70 -2.28 -21.22
N LEU A 73 -0.01 -1.18 -21.49
CA LEU A 73 -0.47 -0.82 -22.83
C LEU A 73 0.70 -0.56 -23.80
N LEU A 74 1.75 0.14 -23.35
CA LEU A 74 2.96 0.39 -24.14
C LEU A 74 3.64 -0.91 -24.51
N TYR A 75 3.80 -1.82 -23.55
CA TYR A 75 4.40 -3.12 -23.78
C TYR A 75 3.57 -3.96 -24.75
N SER A 76 2.27 -4.05 -24.50
CA SER A 76 1.34 -4.86 -25.30
C SER A 76 1.22 -4.32 -26.72
N GLY A 77 1.14 -2.99 -26.89
CA GLY A 77 1.15 -2.31 -28.18
C GLY A 77 2.48 -2.52 -28.93
N ALA A 78 3.63 -2.43 -28.25
CA ALA A 78 4.93 -2.69 -28.88
C ALA A 78 5.08 -4.15 -29.31
N ALA A 79 4.57 -5.10 -28.52
CA ALA A 79 4.55 -6.52 -28.89
C ALA A 79 3.66 -6.76 -30.13
N PHE A 80 2.49 -6.13 -30.16
CA PHE A 80 1.56 -6.18 -31.29
C PHE A 80 2.19 -5.63 -32.58
N VAL A 81 2.84 -4.46 -32.52
CA VAL A 81 3.56 -3.86 -33.65
C VAL A 81 4.72 -4.74 -34.11
N ARG A 82 5.56 -5.25 -33.18
CA ARG A 82 6.68 -6.15 -33.49
C ARG A 82 6.24 -7.39 -34.25
N TYR A 83 5.08 -7.94 -33.90
CA TYR A 83 4.53 -9.12 -34.56
C TYR A 83 4.16 -8.87 -36.03
N ARG A 84 3.76 -7.63 -36.35
CA ARG A 84 3.29 -7.22 -37.69
C ARG A 84 4.36 -6.58 -38.57
N MET A 85 5.58 -6.44 -38.07
CA MET A 85 6.71 -5.90 -38.83
C MET A 85 6.95 -6.60 -40.16
N LYS A 86 6.71 -7.93 -40.24
CA LYS A 86 6.80 -8.68 -41.50
C LYS A 86 5.72 -8.30 -42.51
N GLU A 87 4.49 -8.06 -42.05
CA GLU A 87 3.39 -7.62 -42.90
C GLU A 87 3.70 -6.22 -43.45
N PHE A 88 4.21 -5.32 -42.60
CA PHE A 88 4.65 -3.99 -43.01
C PHE A 88 5.81 -4.04 -44.00
N GLY A 89 6.79 -4.92 -43.79
CA GLY A 89 7.90 -5.14 -44.73
C GLY A 89 7.43 -5.64 -46.10
N LEU A 90 6.49 -6.59 -46.14
CA LEU A 90 5.92 -7.11 -47.38
C LEU A 90 5.09 -6.05 -48.12
N LEU A 91 4.25 -5.30 -47.41
CA LEU A 91 3.47 -4.21 -48.00
C LEU A 91 4.38 -3.13 -48.61
N THR A 92 5.50 -2.83 -47.94
CA THR A 92 6.50 -1.90 -48.47
C THR A 92 7.14 -2.42 -49.77
N LEU A 93 7.45 -3.73 -49.85
CA LEU A 93 7.95 -4.35 -51.08
C LEU A 93 6.93 -4.34 -52.24
N LEU A 94 5.63 -4.39 -51.91
CA LEU A 94 4.54 -4.29 -52.87
C LEU A 94 4.24 -2.85 -53.33
N GLY A 95 5.09 -1.88 -52.96
CA GLY A 95 4.98 -0.49 -53.42
C GLY A 95 4.12 0.43 -52.55
N PHE A 96 3.76 0.03 -51.32
CA PHE A 96 3.08 0.95 -50.40
C PHE A 96 4.00 2.11 -50.03
N SER A 97 3.51 3.35 -50.20
CA SER A 97 4.22 4.53 -49.72
C SER A 97 4.24 4.57 -48.19
N ARG A 98 5.28 5.18 -47.61
CA ARG A 98 5.40 5.35 -46.14
C ARG A 98 4.15 6.01 -45.54
N GLY A 99 3.57 7.00 -46.23
CA GLY A 99 2.35 7.70 -45.77
C GLY A 99 1.09 6.82 -45.79
N GLN A 100 0.95 5.90 -46.75
CA GLN A 100 -0.15 4.93 -46.77
C GLN A 100 -0.01 3.91 -45.62
N LEU A 101 1.22 3.48 -45.33
CA LEU A 101 1.50 2.56 -44.24
C LEU A 101 1.22 3.20 -42.86
N VAL A 102 1.62 4.46 -42.67
CA VAL A 102 1.29 5.26 -41.47
C VAL A 102 -0.22 5.37 -41.28
N ARG A 103 -0.96 5.77 -42.34
CA ARG A 103 -2.42 5.91 -42.27
C ARG A 103 -3.10 4.58 -41.94
N MET A 104 -2.62 3.47 -42.50
CA MET A 104 -3.15 2.14 -42.20
C MET A 104 -2.98 1.78 -40.72
N ILE A 105 -1.78 1.98 -40.16
CA ILE A 105 -1.47 1.68 -38.76
C ILE A 105 -2.31 2.54 -37.82
N LEU A 106 -2.44 3.83 -38.12
CA LEU A 106 -3.25 4.75 -37.31
C LEU A 106 -4.72 4.31 -37.28
N TRP A 107 -5.31 3.97 -38.43
CA TRP A 107 -6.69 3.50 -38.50
C TRP A 107 -6.89 2.19 -37.73
N GLU A 108 -5.94 1.28 -37.82
CA GLU A 108 -6.02 0.01 -37.12
C GLU A 108 -5.93 0.19 -35.59
N ASN A 109 -4.98 1.00 -35.12
CA ASN A 109 -4.86 1.32 -33.71
C ASN A 109 -6.09 2.07 -33.18
N LEU A 110 -6.70 2.95 -33.98
CA LEU A 110 -7.92 3.66 -33.61
C LEU A 110 -9.10 2.69 -33.40
N VAL A 111 -9.29 1.73 -34.32
CA VAL A 111 -10.34 0.70 -34.20
C VAL A 111 -10.10 -0.18 -32.97
N VAL A 112 -8.85 -0.56 -32.69
CA VAL A 112 -8.52 -1.33 -31.49
C VAL A 112 -8.76 -0.53 -30.23
N ALA A 113 -8.35 0.74 -30.18
CA ALA A 113 -8.56 1.61 -29.04
C ALA A 113 -10.05 1.79 -28.75
N ALA A 114 -10.86 2.08 -29.77
CA ALA A 114 -12.30 2.25 -29.63
C ALA A 114 -12.99 0.97 -29.14
N THR A 115 -12.63 -0.19 -29.70
CA THR A 115 -13.20 -1.48 -29.28
C THR A 115 -12.74 -1.90 -27.89
N ALA A 116 -11.46 -1.70 -27.54
CA ALA A 116 -10.93 -1.97 -26.21
C ALA A 116 -11.62 -1.09 -25.16
N LEU A 117 -11.83 0.18 -25.46
CA LEU A 117 -12.50 1.12 -24.58
C LEU A 117 -13.97 0.73 -24.36
N ALA A 118 -14.70 0.43 -25.44
CA ALA A 118 -16.11 0.02 -25.34
C ALA A 118 -16.27 -1.29 -24.53
N VAL A 119 -15.47 -2.31 -24.83
CA VAL A 119 -15.51 -3.59 -24.11
C VAL A 119 -15.04 -3.43 -22.68
N GLY A 120 -13.99 -2.64 -22.44
CA GLY A 120 -13.45 -2.41 -21.11
C GLY A 120 -14.40 -1.63 -20.20
N LEU A 121 -15.05 -0.58 -20.72
CA LEU A 121 -16.08 0.15 -19.98
C LEU A 121 -17.30 -0.74 -19.72
N GLY A 122 -17.73 -1.54 -20.71
CA GLY A 122 -18.83 -2.50 -20.52
C GLY A 122 -18.51 -3.56 -19.46
N ALA A 123 -17.30 -4.13 -19.49
CA ALA A 123 -16.84 -5.08 -18.48
C ALA A 123 -16.68 -4.42 -17.10
N GLY A 124 -16.13 -3.21 -17.04
CA GLY A 124 -16.01 -2.44 -15.80
C GLY A 124 -17.38 -2.17 -15.17
N LEU A 125 -18.37 -1.78 -15.99
CA LEU A 125 -19.74 -1.59 -15.53
C LEU A 125 -20.37 -2.90 -15.03
N LEU A 126 -20.16 -4.01 -15.75
CA LEU A 126 -20.65 -5.34 -15.37
C LEU A 126 -20.11 -5.78 -14.00
N PHE A 127 -18.81 -5.58 -13.75
CA PHE A 127 -18.16 -5.96 -12.50
C PHE A 127 -18.29 -4.90 -11.39
N LEU A 128 -18.90 -3.74 -11.66
CA LEU A 128 -18.92 -2.63 -10.72
C LEU A 128 -19.61 -2.97 -9.40
N LYS A 129 -20.75 -3.68 -9.47
CA LYS A 129 -21.47 -4.13 -8.26
C LYS A 129 -20.61 -5.09 -7.44
N LEU A 130 -20.00 -6.07 -8.08
CA LEU A 130 -19.14 -7.06 -7.42
C LEU A 130 -17.95 -6.38 -6.75
N PHE A 131 -17.37 -5.37 -7.40
CA PHE A 131 -16.26 -4.60 -6.87
C PHE A 131 -16.65 -3.80 -5.61
N PHE A 132 -17.80 -3.11 -5.63
CA PHE A 132 -18.27 -2.39 -4.44
C PHE A 132 -18.67 -3.32 -3.29
N MET A 133 -19.23 -4.48 -3.59
CA MET A 133 -19.50 -5.51 -2.57
C MET A 133 -18.20 -5.99 -1.92
N ALA A 134 -17.17 -6.30 -2.71
CA ALA A 134 -15.86 -6.72 -2.21
C ALA A 134 -15.20 -5.63 -1.34
N ILE A 135 -15.20 -4.37 -1.78
CA ILE A 135 -14.65 -3.26 -1.01
C ILE A 135 -15.43 -3.03 0.29
N SER A 136 -16.76 -3.14 0.25
CA SER A 136 -17.59 -2.98 1.45
C SER A 136 -17.30 -4.07 2.49
N ALA A 137 -17.09 -5.32 2.03
CA ALA A 137 -16.69 -6.43 2.90
C ALA A 137 -15.30 -6.22 3.51
N VAL A 138 -14.32 -5.76 2.72
CA VAL A 138 -12.96 -5.46 3.22
C VAL A 138 -12.98 -4.32 4.24
N LEU A 139 -13.80 -3.29 4.00
CA LEU A 139 -13.93 -2.12 4.89
C LEU A 139 -14.88 -2.35 6.08
N HIS A 140 -15.52 -3.53 6.19
CA HIS A 140 -16.51 -3.84 7.22
C HIS A 140 -17.62 -2.76 7.34
N LEU A 141 -18.06 -2.22 6.19
CA LEU A 141 -19.11 -1.21 6.17
C LEU A 141 -20.46 -1.83 6.60
N PRO A 142 -21.28 -1.12 7.41
CA PRO A 142 -22.57 -1.62 7.87
C PRO A 142 -23.59 -1.77 6.74
N GLN A 143 -23.41 -1.03 5.65
CA GLN A 143 -24.20 -1.14 4.43
C GLN A 143 -23.27 -1.16 3.21
N GLU A 144 -23.66 -1.92 2.19
CA GLU A 144 -22.93 -1.99 0.93
C GLU A 144 -22.89 -0.61 0.24
N LEU A 145 -21.74 -0.27 -0.36
CA LEU A 145 -21.62 0.91 -1.20
C LEU A 145 -22.60 0.83 -2.38
N PRO A 146 -23.49 1.83 -2.56
CA PRO A 146 -24.43 1.83 -3.67
C PRO A 146 -23.69 1.88 -5.01
N LEU A 147 -24.32 1.34 -6.06
CA LEU A 147 -23.73 1.35 -7.39
C LEU A 147 -23.62 2.80 -7.89
N TYR A 148 -22.38 3.29 -8.01
CA TYR A 148 -22.08 4.64 -8.49
C TYR A 148 -21.20 4.62 -9.75
N ALA A 149 -21.73 5.15 -10.85
CA ALA A 149 -21.01 5.38 -12.10
C ALA A 149 -21.33 6.79 -12.65
N GLY A 150 -21.10 7.81 -11.83
CA GLY A 150 -21.42 9.19 -12.20
C GLY A 150 -20.60 9.73 -13.38
N THR A 151 -21.07 10.82 -14.00
CA THR A 151 -20.41 11.53 -15.10
C THR A 151 -18.89 11.75 -14.94
N PRO A 152 -18.34 12.13 -13.76
CA PRO A 152 -16.89 12.32 -13.61
C PRO A 152 -16.07 11.04 -13.82
N VAL A 153 -16.65 9.87 -13.54
CA VAL A 153 -15.97 8.56 -13.73
C VAL A 153 -15.77 8.29 -15.22
N TRP A 154 -16.83 8.50 -16.01
CA TRP A 154 -16.80 8.31 -17.46
C TRP A 154 -15.85 9.27 -18.14
N THR A 155 -15.95 10.57 -17.84
CA THR A 155 -15.12 11.60 -18.50
C THR A 155 -13.64 11.44 -18.19
N LYS A 156 -13.28 11.16 -16.92
CA LYS A 156 -11.89 10.88 -16.55
C LYS A 156 -11.34 9.62 -17.22
N THR A 157 -12.11 8.53 -17.24
CA THR A 157 -11.67 7.29 -17.88
C THR A 157 -11.46 7.48 -19.38
N LEU A 158 -12.38 8.17 -20.04
CA LEU A 158 -12.30 8.47 -21.47
C LEU A 158 -11.09 9.37 -21.78
N ALA A 159 -10.85 10.41 -20.98
CA ALA A 159 -9.72 11.32 -21.16
C ALA A 159 -8.37 10.60 -20.97
N VAL A 160 -8.21 9.83 -19.89
CA VAL A 160 -6.96 9.13 -19.57
C VAL A 160 -6.64 8.05 -20.61
N PHE A 161 -7.60 7.18 -20.95
CA PHE A 161 -7.35 6.14 -21.95
C PHE A 161 -7.27 6.70 -23.36
N GLY A 162 -7.99 7.78 -23.68
CA GLY A 162 -7.79 8.51 -24.94
C GLY A 162 -6.34 8.98 -25.09
N ALA A 163 -5.78 9.60 -24.04
CA ALA A 163 -4.38 10.01 -24.01
C ALA A 163 -3.43 8.80 -24.10
N PHE A 164 -3.68 7.72 -23.34
CA PHE A 164 -2.81 6.54 -23.36
C PHE A 164 -2.79 5.86 -24.73
N PHE A 165 -3.95 5.66 -25.36
CA PHE A 165 -4.00 5.10 -26.71
C PHE A 165 -3.33 6.01 -27.74
N ALA A 166 -3.40 7.32 -27.58
CA ALA A 166 -2.66 8.26 -28.44
C ALA A 166 -1.14 8.11 -28.27
N VAL A 167 -0.63 8.05 -27.03
CA VAL A 167 0.79 7.84 -26.75
C VAL A 167 1.27 6.49 -27.30
N VAL A 168 0.55 5.41 -27.03
CA VAL A 168 0.86 4.07 -27.55
C VAL A 168 0.89 4.05 -29.06
N SER A 169 -0.07 4.73 -29.71
CA SER A 169 -0.13 4.83 -31.17
C SER A 169 1.05 5.61 -31.75
N LEU A 170 1.43 6.73 -31.13
CA LEU A 170 2.59 7.55 -31.57
C LEU A 170 3.90 6.77 -31.43
N LEU A 171 4.11 6.11 -30.30
CA LEU A 171 5.33 5.34 -30.05
C LEU A 171 5.40 4.10 -30.94
N GLY A 172 4.27 3.43 -31.16
CA GLY A 172 4.16 2.34 -32.14
C GLY A 172 4.51 2.80 -33.56
N LEU A 173 4.05 4.00 -33.95
CA LEU A 173 4.39 4.56 -35.26
C LEU A 173 5.88 4.91 -35.39
N ARG A 174 6.46 5.52 -34.36
CA ARG A 174 7.90 5.85 -34.29
C ARG A 174 8.77 4.59 -34.43
N GLU A 175 8.36 3.49 -33.81
CA GLU A 175 9.05 2.20 -33.88
C GLU A 175 9.07 1.63 -35.30
N VAL A 176 7.98 1.80 -36.06
CA VAL A 176 7.89 1.35 -37.46
C VAL A 176 8.68 2.27 -38.40
N LEU A 177 8.60 3.59 -38.19
CA LEU A 177 9.22 4.57 -39.07
C LEU A 177 10.75 4.65 -38.96
N ARG A 178 11.31 4.35 -37.78
CA ARG A 178 12.78 4.40 -37.56
C ARG A 178 13.53 3.18 -38.08
N ARG A 179 12.86 2.07 -38.38
CA ARG A 179 13.51 0.83 -38.84
C ARG A 179 13.58 0.81 -40.37
N SER A 180 14.75 0.47 -40.91
CA SER A 180 14.90 0.30 -42.36
C SER A 180 14.10 -0.93 -42.84
N VAL A 181 13.67 -0.95 -44.10
CA VAL A 181 12.91 -2.07 -44.70
C VAL A 181 13.65 -3.40 -44.54
N ILE A 182 14.98 -3.37 -44.67
CA ILE A 182 15.86 -4.53 -44.45
C ILE A 182 15.81 -4.98 -42.99
N GLN A 183 15.86 -4.06 -42.03
CA GLN A 183 15.74 -4.38 -40.60
C GLN A 183 14.34 -4.87 -40.21
N LEU A 184 13.28 -4.41 -40.88
CA LEU A 184 11.89 -4.89 -40.67
C LEU A 184 11.71 -6.34 -41.14
N ILE A 185 12.34 -6.71 -42.27
CA ILE A 185 12.29 -8.07 -42.82
C ILE A 185 13.27 -9.01 -42.11
N GLN A 186 14.47 -8.52 -41.74
CA GLN A 186 15.50 -9.29 -41.04
C GLN A 186 15.38 -9.25 -39.51
N ALA A 187 14.38 -8.59 -38.91
CA ALA A 187 14.18 -8.56 -37.45
C ALA A 187 14.10 -9.94 -36.79
N ARG A 188 13.82 -11.00 -37.57
CA ARG A 188 13.79 -12.40 -37.11
C ARG A 188 15.08 -13.19 -37.39
N ARG A 189 16.04 -12.61 -38.11
CA ARG A 189 17.24 -13.26 -38.68
C ARG A 189 18.57 -12.66 -38.21
N GLN A 190 18.57 -11.69 -37.28
CA GLN A 190 19.83 -11.23 -36.70
C GLN A 190 20.52 -12.39 -35.95
N PRO A 191 21.82 -12.64 -36.20
CA PRO A 191 22.57 -13.69 -35.52
C PRO A 191 22.49 -13.47 -34.01
N LYS A 192 21.95 -14.45 -33.28
CA LYS A 192 21.90 -14.41 -31.83
C LYS A 192 23.33 -14.50 -31.30
N GLU A 193 23.84 -13.42 -30.72
CA GLU A 193 25.14 -13.43 -30.06
C GLU A 193 25.17 -14.54 -29.01
N SER A 194 26.26 -15.32 -29.00
CA SER A 194 26.48 -16.36 -28.01
C SER A 194 26.34 -15.79 -26.59
N PRO A 195 25.56 -16.41 -25.69
CA PRO A 195 25.38 -15.91 -24.32
C PRO A 195 26.72 -15.80 -23.59
N ARG A 196 27.26 -14.58 -23.51
CA ARG A 196 28.41 -14.24 -22.67
C ARG A 196 27.86 -13.65 -21.39
N PHE A 197 28.08 -14.32 -20.26
CA PHE A 197 27.75 -13.78 -18.94
C PHE A 197 28.99 -13.18 -18.30
N SER A 198 28.81 -12.12 -17.50
CA SER A 198 29.85 -11.57 -16.64
C SER A 198 29.59 -11.98 -15.19
N PHE A 199 30.42 -12.88 -14.66
CA PHE A 199 30.32 -13.34 -13.26
C PHE A 199 30.33 -12.17 -12.26
N LEU A 200 31.16 -11.15 -12.52
CA LEU A 200 31.27 -9.97 -11.67
C LEU A 200 29.93 -9.20 -11.57
N LYS A 201 29.20 -9.09 -12.69
CA LYS A 201 27.89 -8.40 -12.73
C LYS A 201 26.79 -9.22 -12.05
N ALA A 202 26.84 -10.54 -12.17
CA ALA A 202 25.93 -11.45 -11.46
C ALA A 202 26.15 -11.37 -9.94
N ALA A 203 27.41 -11.40 -9.49
CA ALA A 203 27.76 -11.23 -8.08
C ALA A 203 27.37 -9.85 -7.56
N ALA A 204 27.64 -8.78 -8.32
CA ALA A 204 27.20 -7.43 -7.95
C ALA A 204 25.66 -7.32 -7.83
N GLY A 205 24.91 -7.94 -8.75
CA GLY A 205 23.45 -7.97 -8.68
C GLY A 205 22.94 -8.68 -7.41
N LEU A 206 23.54 -9.82 -7.06
CA LEU A 206 23.22 -10.54 -5.83
C LEU A 206 23.57 -9.72 -4.58
N CYS A 207 24.77 -9.13 -4.53
CA CYS A 207 25.19 -8.27 -3.43
C CYS A 207 24.26 -7.07 -3.24
N LEU A 208 23.82 -6.42 -4.32
CA LEU A 208 22.87 -5.30 -4.26
C LEU A 208 21.52 -5.74 -3.66
N VAL A 209 20.99 -6.90 -4.08
CA VAL A 209 19.72 -7.41 -3.52
C VAL A 209 19.87 -7.72 -2.03
N VAL A 210 20.92 -8.44 -1.64
CA VAL A 210 21.18 -8.80 -0.24
C VAL A 210 21.41 -7.55 0.62
N ALA A 211 22.20 -6.59 0.15
CA ALA A 211 22.45 -5.34 0.86
C ALA A 211 21.17 -4.50 1.01
N GLY A 212 20.32 -4.46 -0.02
CA GLY A 212 19.02 -3.78 0.03
C GLY A 212 18.10 -4.37 1.09
N TYR A 213 17.98 -5.71 1.16
CA TYR A 213 17.19 -6.38 2.18
C TYR A 213 17.79 -6.27 3.59
N ALA A 214 19.12 -6.32 3.71
CA ALA A 214 19.80 -6.11 4.99
C ALA A 214 19.53 -4.70 5.54
N TRP A 215 19.59 -3.67 4.69
CA TRP A 215 19.24 -2.31 5.08
C TRP A 215 17.75 -2.20 5.44
N ALA A 216 16.85 -2.83 4.68
CA ALA A 216 15.43 -2.86 5.03
C ALA A 216 15.13 -3.54 6.37
N SER A 217 15.99 -4.47 6.82
CA SER A 217 15.85 -5.15 8.10
C SER A 217 16.42 -4.38 9.31
N ALA A 218 16.99 -3.19 9.10
CA ALA A 218 17.58 -2.41 10.19
C ALA A 218 16.50 -1.92 11.19
N PRO A 219 16.71 -2.09 12.51
CA PRO A 219 15.68 -1.82 13.54
C PRO A 219 15.41 -0.34 13.83
N SER A 220 15.98 0.60 13.06
CA SER A 220 15.83 2.04 13.30
C SER A 220 14.75 2.68 12.41
N PRO A 221 13.68 3.28 12.98
CA PRO A 221 12.56 3.87 12.22
C PRO A 221 13.01 4.92 11.20
N ASN A 222 13.97 5.78 11.57
CA ASN A 222 14.49 6.84 10.70
C ASN A 222 15.25 6.28 9.48
N ALA A 223 15.98 5.18 9.65
CA ALA A 223 16.70 4.56 8.53
C ALA A 223 15.75 3.84 7.57
N VAL A 224 14.61 3.33 8.06
CA VAL A 224 13.59 2.71 7.21
C VAL A 224 12.91 3.76 6.33
N ILE A 225 12.49 4.89 6.91
CA ILE A 225 11.82 5.98 6.17
C ILE A 225 12.76 6.59 5.12
N ALA A 226 14.00 6.92 5.51
CA ALA A 226 15.00 7.41 4.56
C ALA A 226 15.43 6.35 3.53
N GLY A 227 15.26 5.06 3.88
CA GLY A 227 15.66 3.90 3.09
C GLY A 227 14.68 3.52 1.98
N VAL A 228 13.40 3.89 2.05
CA VAL A 228 12.35 3.39 1.13
C VAL A 228 12.73 3.57 -0.35
N VAL A 229 13.11 4.78 -0.74
CA VAL A 229 13.49 5.10 -2.13
C VAL A 229 14.82 4.44 -2.52
N PRO A 230 15.94 4.64 -1.80
CA PRO A 230 17.22 4.06 -2.20
C PRO A 230 17.23 2.52 -2.17
N VAL A 231 16.60 1.88 -1.19
CA VAL A 231 16.48 0.41 -1.13
C VAL A 231 15.69 -0.11 -2.33
N THR A 232 14.56 0.52 -2.67
CA THR A 232 13.77 0.13 -3.84
C THR A 232 14.58 0.23 -5.12
N VAL A 233 15.37 1.29 -5.30
CA VAL A 233 16.26 1.48 -6.46
C VAL A 233 17.36 0.41 -6.51
N ILE A 234 18.04 0.17 -5.39
CA ILE A 234 19.11 -0.82 -5.26
C ILE A 234 18.60 -2.22 -5.59
N VAL A 235 17.47 -2.63 -5.00
CA VAL A 235 16.84 -3.94 -5.24
C VAL A 235 16.34 -4.05 -6.69
N SER A 236 15.82 -2.98 -7.28
CA SER A 236 15.39 -2.95 -8.70
C SER A 236 16.56 -3.20 -9.65
N ILE A 237 17.67 -2.49 -9.44
CA ILE A 237 18.90 -2.64 -10.24
C ILE A 237 19.49 -4.04 -10.03
N GLY A 238 19.56 -4.49 -8.77
CA GLY A 238 20.07 -5.82 -8.41
C GLY A 238 19.26 -6.94 -9.07
N THR A 239 17.93 -6.86 -9.02
CA THR A 239 17.01 -7.81 -9.66
C THR A 239 17.21 -7.85 -11.18
N TYR A 240 17.30 -6.68 -11.82
CA TYR A 240 17.56 -6.60 -13.26
C TYR A 240 18.89 -7.27 -13.65
N LEU A 241 19.97 -7.01 -12.89
CA LEU A 241 21.29 -7.63 -13.11
C LEU A 241 21.25 -9.15 -12.87
N LEU A 242 20.53 -9.61 -11.84
CA LEU A 242 20.33 -11.03 -11.54
C LEU A 242 19.62 -11.77 -12.69
N PHE A 243 18.57 -11.20 -13.26
CA PHE A 243 17.91 -11.79 -14.42
C PHE A 243 18.76 -11.73 -15.69
N ARG A 244 19.49 -10.65 -15.91
CA ARG A 244 20.33 -10.46 -17.09
C ARG A 244 21.53 -11.41 -17.10
N GLU A 245 22.29 -11.43 -16.01
CA GLU A 245 23.60 -12.09 -15.95
C GLU A 245 23.58 -13.31 -15.01
N GLY A 246 22.82 -13.24 -13.91
CA GLY A 246 22.75 -14.28 -12.88
C GLY A 246 22.05 -15.56 -13.33
N PHE A 247 20.91 -15.47 -14.02
CA PHE A 247 20.24 -16.67 -14.58
C PHE A 247 21.09 -17.36 -15.65
N ILE A 248 21.77 -16.58 -16.49
CA ILE A 248 22.70 -17.12 -17.51
C ILE A 248 23.91 -17.78 -16.81
N ALA A 249 24.45 -17.17 -15.75
CA ALA A 249 25.53 -17.74 -14.95
C ALA A 249 25.10 -19.04 -14.25
N ALA A 250 23.90 -19.08 -13.65
CA ALA A 250 23.35 -20.26 -13.00
C ALA A 250 23.16 -21.43 -13.97
N LEU A 251 22.58 -21.17 -15.16
CA LEU A 251 22.42 -22.18 -16.20
C LEU A 251 23.75 -22.62 -16.82
N THR A 252 24.74 -21.73 -16.90
CA THR A 252 26.09 -22.08 -17.37
C THR A 252 26.86 -22.87 -16.31
N GLY A 253 26.64 -22.60 -15.02
CA GLY A 253 27.13 -23.43 -13.91
C GLY A 253 26.49 -24.81 -13.93
N LEU A 254 25.19 -24.90 -14.23
CA LEU A 254 24.48 -26.17 -14.42
C LEU A 254 25.00 -26.95 -15.63
N ARG A 255 25.44 -26.24 -16.69
CA ARG A 255 26.13 -26.80 -17.87
C ARG A 255 27.49 -27.42 -17.54
N ARG A 256 28.20 -26.91 -16.52
CA ARG A 256 29.51 -27.43 -16.07
C ARG A 256 29.42 -28.70 -15.22
N ARG A 257 28.23 -29.06 -14.71
CA ARG A 257 28.04 -30.35 -14.02
C ARG A 257 27.80 -31.47 -15.03
N GLU A 258 28.88 -32.16 -15.40
CA GLU A 258 28.86 -33.23 -16.41
C GLU A 258 27.82 -34.32 -16.13
N GLN A 259 27.62 -34.69 -14.86
CA GLN A 259 26.68 -35.74 -14.43
C GLN A 259 25.20 -35.45 -14.76
N LEU A 260 24.83 -34.17 -14.87
CA LEU A 260 23.45 -33.73 -15.17
C LEU A 260 23.27 -33.32 -16.63
N TYR A 261 24.31 -32.73 -17.25
CA TYR A 261 24.23 -32.18 -18.61
C TYR A 261 24.45 -33.22 -19.71
N MET A 262 25.22 -34.29 -19.46
CA MET A 262 25.49 -35.36 -20.44
C MET A 262 24.29 -36.29 -20.70
N ARG A 263 23.16 -36.10 -20.01
CA ARG A 263 21.91 -36.82 -20.32
C ARG A 263 21.18 -36.14 -21.49
N PRO A 264 20.62 -36.89 -22.45
CA PRO A 264 20.04 -36.33 -23.68
C PRO A 264 18.81 -35.43 -23.45
N LYS A 265 17.99 -35.70 -22.41
CA LYS A 265 16.82 -34.87 -22.07
C LYS A 265 17.22 -33.50 -21.44
N PRO A 266 18.06 -33.43 -20.39
CA PRO A 266 18.52 -32.15 -19.82
C PRO A 266 19.32 -31.27 -20.80
N PHE A 267 20.12 -31.85 -21.69
CA PHE A 267 20.94 -31.11 -22.66
C PHE A 267 20.11 -30.17 -23.56
N LEU A 268 19.05 -30.71 -24.16
CA LEU A 268 18.15 -29.97 -25.03
C LEU A 268 17.36 -28.92 -24.25
N VAL A 269 16.85 -29.27 -23.07
CA VAL A 269 16.05 -28.37 -22.23
C VAL A 269 16.88 -27.18 -21.75
N VAL A 270 18.08 -27.41 -21.18
CA VAL A 270 18.96 -26.36 -20.65
C VAL A 270 19.42 -25.42 -21.76
N SER A 271 19.80 -25.96 -22.92
CA SER A 271 20.24 -25.14 -24.05
C SER A 271 19.11 -24.27 -24.61
N GLN A 272 17.89 -24.82 -24.74
CA GLN A 272 16.71 -24.05 -25.16
C GLN A 272 16.32 -23.00 -24.11
N LEU A 273 16.40 -23.33 -22.81
CA LEU A 273 16.09 -22.41 -21.72
C LEU A 273 17.03 -21.21 -21.72
N LEU A 274 18.34 -21.43 -21.92
CA LEU A 274 19.35 -20.39 -21.91
C LEU A 274 19.07 -19.32 -22.97
N PHE A 275 18.80 -19.74 -24.21
CA PHE A 275 18.46 -18.81 -25.29
C PHE A 275 17.11 -18.12 -25.06
N LYS A 276 16.10 -18.82 -24.51
CA LYS A 276 14.80 -18.21 -24.20
C LYS A 276 14.90 -17.18 -23.07
N LEU A 277 15.71 -17.44 -22.05
CA LEU A 277 15.95 -16.50 -20.95
C LEU A 277 16.75 -15.29 -21.41
N GLN A 278 17.79 -15.48 -22.22
CA GLN A 278 18.55 -14.37 -22.81
C GLN A 278 17.67 -13.48 -23.72
N ASP A 279 16.71 -14.05 -24.43
CA ASP A 279 15.76 -13.29 -25.24
C ASP A 279 14.72 -12.53 -24.38
N ASN A 280 14.36 -13.06 -23.20
CA ASN A 280 13.23 -12.57 -22.40
C ASN A 280 13.60 -12.01 -21.02
N TYR A 281 14.89 -11.89 -20.67
CA TYR A 281 15.30 -11.48 -19.31
C TYR A 281 14.69 -10.14 -18.88
N ARG A 282 14.48 -9.21 -19.83
CA ARG A 282 13.83 -7.91 -19.58
C ARG A 282 12.38 -8.07 -19.13
N VAL A 283 11.67 -9.04 -19.71
CA VAL A 283 10.28 -9.33 -19.37
C VAL A 283 10.22 -10.01 -18.01
N LEU A 284 11.08 -11.02 -17.78
CA LEU A 284 11.16 -11.72 -16.49
C LEU A 284 11.52 -10.79 -15.34
N SER A 285 12.50 -9.90 -15.52
CA SER A 285 12.87 -8.92 -14.49
C SER A 285 11.76 -7.92 -14.23
N ALA A 286 11.09 -7.40 -15.27
CA ALA A 286 9.97 -6.49 -15.11
C ALA A 286 8.79 -7.16 -14.36
N VAL A 287 8.46 -8.40 -14.71
CA VAL A 287 7.39 -9.16 -14.03
C VAL A 287 7.75 -9.46 -12.57
N SER A 288 8.99 -9.88 -12.30
CA SER A 288 9.45 -10.12 -10.93
C SER A 288 9.43 -8.86 -10.09
N LEU A 289 9.88 -7.73 -10.63
CA LEU A 289 9.86 -6.45 -9.93
C LEU A 289 8.43 -6.01 -9.64
N LEU A 290 7.52 -6.20 -10.61
CA LEU A 290 6.11 -5.91 -10.41
C LEU A 290 5.50 -6.73 -9.27
N ILE A 291 5.75 -8.04 -9.24
CA ILE A 291 5.27 -8.91 -8.16
C ILE A 291 5.84 -8.46 -6.81
N ALA A 292 7.14 -8.11 -6.77
CA ALA A 292 7.77 -7.61 -5.56
C ALA A 292 7.12 -6.31 -5.07
N VAL A 293 6.86 -5.34 -5.96
CA VAL A 293 6.18 -4.09 -5.62
C VAL A 293 4.77 -4.34 -5.09
N ILE A 294 4.01 -5.24 -5.73
CA ILE A 294 2.65 -5.59 -5.29
C ILE A 294 2.68 -6.22 -3.91
N LEU A 295 3.55 -7.21 -3.67
CA LEU A 295 3.67 -7.89 -2.38
C LEU A 295 4.10 -6.93 -1.27
N SER A 296 5.08 -6.06 -1.55
CA SER A 296 5.51 -5.03 -0.59
C SER A 296 4.40 -4.04 -0.29
N ALA A 297 3.64 -3.57 -1.29
CA ALA A 297 2.53 -2.66 -1.07
C ALA A 297 1.43 -3.29 -0.21
N VAL A 298 1.05 -4.54 -0.49
CA VAL A 298 0.07 -5.28 0.32
C VAL A 298 0.58 -5.51 1.74
N GLY A 299 1.86 -5.89 1.89
CA GLY A 299 2.51 -6.07 3.19
C GLY A 299 2.52 -4.78 4.01
N THR A 300 2.85 -3.65 3.40
CA THR A 300 2.83 -2.34 4.06
C THR A 300 1.40 -1.95 4.48
N ILE A 301 0.41 -2.13 3.61
CA ILE A 301 -0.99 -1.82 3.94
C ILE A 301 -1.48 -2.68 5.11
N TYR A 302 -1.23 -3.99 5.07
CA TYR A 302 -1.62 -4.90 6.14
C TYR A 302 -0.90 -4.59 7.46
N SER A 303 0.42 -4.36 7.41
CA SER A 303 1.20 -4.00 8.59
C SER A 303 0.74 -2.67 9.19
N LEU A 304 0.49 -1.66 8.35
CA LEU A 304 -0.02 -0.37 8.82
C LEU A 304 -1.41 -0.51 9.42
N TYR A 305 -2.29 -1.31 8.81
CA TYR A 305 -3.61 -1.59 9.36
C TYR A 305 -3.52 -2.24 10.75
N VAL A 306 -2.70 -3.27 10.93
CA VAL A 306 -2.52 -3.92 12.23
C VAL A 306 -1.97 -2.94 13.27
N VAL A 307 -0.94 -2.16 12.91
CA VAL A 307 -0.34 -1.18 13.82
C VAL A 307 -1.33 -0.07 14.20
N VAL A 308 -2.06 0.49 13.24
CA VAL A 308 -3.04 1.55 13.50
C VAL A 308 -4.24 1.02 14.29
N ALA A 309 -4.69 -0.21 14.02
CA ALA A 309 -5.77 -0.83 14.78
C ALA A 309 -5.34 -1.09 16.23
N GLU A 310 -4.14 -1.63 16.43
CA GLU A 310 -3.57 -1.85 17.77
C GLU A 310 -3.36 -0.51 18.50
N ASP A 311 -2.81 0.50 17.84
CA ASP A 311 -2.62 1.83 18.40
C ASP A 311 -3.96 2.52 18.74
N ALA A 312 -4.99 2.37 17.90
CA ALA A 312 -6.32 2.92 18.17
C ALA A 312 -6.95 2.31 19.42
N LEU A 313 -6.78 1.00 19.64
CA LEU A 313 -7.24 0.29 20.85
C LEU A 313 -6.42 0.70 22.08
N ASN A 314 -5.10 0.80 21.95
CA ASN A 314 -4.22 1.24 23.05
C ASN A 314 -4.43 2.72 23.41
N ALA A 315 -4.76 3.56 22.43
CA ALA A 315 -5.02 4.98 22.62
C ALA A 315 -6.38 5.27 23.25
N ASN A 316 -7.34 4.34 23.12
CA ASN A 316 -8.71 4.46 23.59
C ASN A 316 -9.11 3.18 24.37
N PRO A 317 -8.53 2.95 25.55
CA PRO A 317 -8.82 1.75 26.37
C PRO A 317 -10.30 1.65 26.79
N HIS A 318 -11.02 2.77 26.85
CA HIS A 318 -12.42 2.81 27.27
C HIS A 318 -13.35 2.99 26.07
N PRO A 319 -14.44 2.21 25.95
CA PRO A 319 -15.41 2.39 24.85
C PRO A 319 -16.08 3.77 24.84
N ILE A 320 -16.33 4.33 26.03
CA ILE A 320 -16.98 5.64 26.21
C ILE A 320 -16.25 6.37 27.33
N GLN A 321 -15.86 7.62 27.07
CA GLN A 321 -15.30 8.52 28.06
C GLN A 321 -15.96 9.90 27.92
N LEU A 322 -16.40 10.44 29.05
CA LEU A 322 -16.94 11.80 29.15
C LEU A 322 -16.03 12.62 30.06
N THR A 323 -15.63 13.80 29.60
CA THR A 323 -14.96 14.80 30.43
C THR A 323 -15.93 15.94 30.61
N VAL A 324 -16.40 16.13 31.84
CA VAL A 324 -17.46 17.08 32.17
C VAL A 324 -17.09 17.86 33.42
N GLY A 325 -17.53 19.10 33.48
CA GLY A 325 -17.43 19.91 34.69
C GLY A 325 -18.33 19.35 35.80
N PRO A 326 -18.07 19.70 37.07
CA PRO A 326 -18.94 19.32 38.18
C PRO A 326 -20.37 19.82 37.96
N GLY A 327 -21.35 18.90 37.97
CA GLY A 327 -22.77 19.24 37.84
C GLY A 327 -23.29 19.45 36.41
N ASP A 328 -22.50 19.13 35.39
CA ASP A 328 -22.93 19.24 33.99
C ASP A 328 -24.02 18.21 33.63
N PRO A 329 -25.17 18.62 33.05
CA PRO A 329 -26.23 17.69 32.60
C PRO A 329 -25.80 16.77 31.45
N ALA A 330 -24.65 16.99 30.81
CA ALA A 330 -24.17 16.16 29.70
C ALA A 330 -24.02 14.68 30.08
N ALA A 331 -23.57 14.38 31.31
CA ALA A 331 -23.39 12.99 31.76
C ALA A 331 -24.73 12.24 31.86
N SER A 332 -25.78 12.88 32.40
CA SER A 332 -27.11 12.28 32.50
C SER A 332 -27.79 12.13 31.13
N ALA A 333 -27.56 13.09 30.22
CA ALA A 333 -28.06 13.01 28.85
C ALA A 333 -27.46 11.83 28.07
N VAL A 334 -26.15 11.59 28.20
CA VAL A 334 -25.49 10.43 27.56
C VAL A 334 -25.99 9.12 28.17
N ARG A 335 -26.15 9.05 29.50
CA ARG A 335 -26.71 7.86 30.16
C ARG A 335 -28.12 7.53 29.64
N ALA A 336 -29.00 8.52 29.55
CA ALA A 336 -30.34 8.34 28.99
C ALA A 336 -30.32 7.91 27.52
N ALA A 337 -29.33 8.36 26.74
CA ALA A 337 -29.18 7.93 25.34
C ALA A 337 -28.72 6.47 25.22
N LEU A 338 -27.83 6.01 26.09
CA LEU A 338 -27.35 4.61 26.13
C LEU A 338 -28.47 3.64 26.52
N GLU A 339 -29.27 4.00 27.54
CA GLU A 339 -30.43 3.21 27.96
C GLU A 339 -31.48 3.08 26.84
N ARG A 340 -31.77 4.18 26.11
CA ARG A 340 -32.69 4.14 24.96
C ARG A 340 -32.25 3.19 23.85
N HIS A 341 -30.95 2.96 23.68
CA HIS A 341 -30.39 2.06 22.68
C HIS A 341 -30.12 0.65 23.23
N GLY A 342 -30.56 0.35 24.47
CA GLY A 342 -30.43 -0.97 25.08
C GLY A 342 -29.01 -1.34 25.53
N VAL A 343 -28.14 -0.35 25.75
CA VAL A 343 -26.76 -0.60 26.22
C VAL A 343 -26.74 -0.53 27.75
N SER A 344 -26.97 -1.65 28.43
CA SER A 344 -27.03 -1.75 29.91
C SER A 344 -25.80 -2.38 30.57
N ASP A 345 -24.91 -3.01 29.80
CA ASP A 345 -23.81 -3.84 30.32
C ASP A 345 -22.51 -3.05 30.62
N LEU A 346 -22.58 -1.72 30.70
CA LEU A 346 -21.41 -0.87 30.93
C LEU A 346 -21.23 -0.57 32.42
N ARG A 347 -20.02 -0.82 32.94
CA ARG A 347 -19.63 -0.41 34.29
C ARG A 347 -19.24 1.07 34.27
N GLU A 348 -19.98 1.88 35.00
CA GLU A 348 -19.66 3.30 35.14
C GLU A 348 -18.60 3.52 36.23
N VAL A 349 -17.57 4.30 35.88
CA VAL A 349 -16.50 4.71 36.80
C VAL A 349 -16.38 6.23 36.70
N ALA A 350 -16.66 6.92 37.80
CA ALA A 350 -16.43 8.36 37.91
C ALA A 350 -15.05 8.61 38.52
N ALA A 351 -14.27 9.49 37.89
CA ALA A 351 -12.95 9.87 38.35
C ALA A 351 -12.76 11.38 38.23
N THR A 352 -12.16 11.99 39.24
CA THR A 352 -11.69 13.37 39.15
C THR A 352 -10.19 13.34 38.96
N LEU A 353 -9.67 14.12 38.01
CA LEU A 353 -8.24 14.20 37.74
C LEU A 353 -7.70 15.48 38.38
N LEU A 354 -6.77 15.33 39.33
CA LEU A 354 -6.09 16.47 39.92
C LEU A 354 -4.85 16.79 39.09
N LYS A 355 -4.62 18.05 38.73
CA LYS A 355 -3.37 18.47 38.10
C LYS A 355 -2.25 18.48 39.14
N ALA A 356 -1.13 17.86 38.80
CA ALA A 356 0.04 17.70 39.64
C ALA A 356 1.32 17.90 38.83
N SER A 357 2.45 17.99 39.55
CA SER A 357 3.77 17.99 38.95
C SER A 357 4.69 17.10 39.76
N VAL A 358 5.45 16.22 39.10
CA VAL A 358 6.56 15.48 39.72
C VAL A 358 7.84 15.93 39.06
N ASP A 359 8.81 16.37 39.86
CA ASP A 359 10.10 16.88 39.38
C ASP A 359 9.94 17.89 38.22
N ASN A 360 8.96 18.79 38.38
CA ASN A 360 8.62 19.84 37.41
C ASN A 360 7.99 19.36 36.08
N LYS A 361 7.57 18.10 35.99
CA LYS A 361 6.81 17.54 34.86
C LYS A 361 5.32 17.45 35.19
N ALA A 362 4.49 18.07 34.38
CA ALA A 362 3.04 18.06 34.54
C ALA A 362 2.46 16.64 34.40
N MET A 363 1.58 16.28 35.33
CA MET A 363 0.87 15.01 35.35
C MET A 363 -0.51 15.13 36.01
N TYR A 364 -1.33 14.09 35.85
CA TYR A 364 -2.58 13.98 36.60
C TYR A 364 -2.43 13.03 37.78
N VAL A 365 -3.20 13.23 38.83
CA VAL A 365 -3.27 12.32 39.99
C VAL A 365 -4.65 11.69 40.07
N VAL A 366 -4.68 10.38 40.31
CA VAL A 366 -5.89 9.59 40.48
C VAL A 366 -5.78 8.66 41.69
N ALA A 367 -6.92 8.32 42.27
CA ALA A 367 -7.05 7.39 43.38
C ALA A 367 -6.78 5.93 42.94
N ASN A 368 -6.16 5.12 43.81
CA ASN A 368 -5.89 3.70 43.55
C ASN A 368 -7.16 2.87 43.31
N SER A 369 -8.24 3.15 44.02
CA SER A 369 -9.54 2.49 43.79
C SER A 369 -10.05 2.66 42.35
N VAL A 370 -9.91 3.86 41.79
CA VAL A 370 -10.25 4.16 40.40
C VAL A 370 -9.30 3.45 39.46
N TYR A 371 -7.99 3.55 39.69
CA TYR A 371 -6.97 2.87 38.88
C TYR A 371 -7.22 1.37 38.73
N ARG A 372 -7.59 0.68 39.82
CA ARG A 372 -7.93 -0.76 39.80
C ARG A 372 -9.28 -1.08 39.16
N SER A 373 -10.19 -0.13 39.11
CA SER A 373 -11.52 -0.31 38.54
C SER A 373 -11.55 -0.21 37.01
N LEU A 374 -10.53 0.41 36.42
CA LEU A 374 -10.42 0.63 34.99
C LEU A 374 -9.85 -0.61 34.28
N GLN A 375 -10.50 -1.04 33.21
CA GLN A 375 -9.97 -2.08 32.33
C GLN A 375 -8.76 -1.56 31.55
N ARG A 376 -7.79 -2.44 31.32
CA ARG A 376 -6.55 -2.10 30.61
C ARG A 376 -6.29 -3.10 29.49
N PRO A 377 -5.91 -2.64 28.28
CA PRO A 377 -5.62 -3.52 27.16
C PRO A 377 -4.34 -4.36 27.37
N GLN A 378 -3.40 -3.86 28.17
CA GLN A 378 -2.10 -4.50 28.41
C GLN A 378 -1.79 -4.52 29.91
N GLY A 379 -1.29 -5.64 30.42
CA GLY A 379 -0.74 -5.77 31.79
C GLY A 379 -1.78 -5.91 32.92
N GLU A 380 -1.34 -6.47 34.05
CA GLU A 380 -2.10 -6.45 35.30
C GLU A 380 -1.80 -5.15 36.09
N PRO A 381 -2.77 -4.61 36.87
CA PRO A 381 -2.52 -3.42 37.67
C PRO A 381 -1.39 -3.64 38.67
N ALA A 382 -0.36 -2.80 38.59
CA ALA A 382 0.69 -2.78 39.62
C ALA A 382 0.07 -2.57 41.02
N ALA A 383 0.57 -3.31 42.02
CA ALA A 383 0.11 -3.19 43.38
C ALA A 383 0.91 -2.10 44.12
N LEU A 384 0.20 -1.17 44.76
CA LEU A 384 0.76 -0.26 45.75
C LEU A 384 1.14 -1.03 47.02
N ALA A 385 2.37 -0.87 47.50
CA ALA A 385 2.90 -1.46 48.72
C ALA A 385 2.67 -0.57 49.97
N GLY A 386 2.32 0.72 49.82
CA GLY A 386 1.99 1.60 50.94
C GLY A 386 1.71 3.07 50.57
N PRO A 387 1.40 3.93 51.57
CA PRO A 387 0.97 5.33 51.37
C PRO A 387 2.08 6.30 50.92
N HIS A 388 3.34 5.86 50.94
CA HIS A 388 4.51 6.64 50.47
C HIS A 388 5.00 6.18 49.09
N GLU A 389 4.22 5.37 48.39
CA GLU A 389 4.51 4.90 47.03
C GLU A 389 3.47 5.49 46.07
N ALA A 390 3.91 5.81 44.85
CA ALA A 390 3.05 6.28 43.78
C ALA A 390 3.34 5.49 42.51
N ILE A 391 2.30 5.01 41.83
CA ILE A 391 2.47 4.35 40.53
C ILE A 391 2.36 5.41 39.45
N VAL A 392 3.39 5.60 38.64
CA VAL A 392 3.32 6.52 37.50
C VAL A 392 3.02 5.72 36.24
N VAL A 393 1.79 5.88 35.75
CA VAL A 393 1.31 5.29 34.52
C VAL A 393 1.80 6.13 33.35
N TYR A 394 2.62 5.53 32.50
CA TYR A 394 3.10 6.18 31.29
C TYR A 394 2.14 5.93 30.11
N PRO A 395 1.87 6.97 29.31
CA PRO A 395 0.87 6.93 28.24
C PRO A 395 1.29 6.10 27.03
N PHE A 396 2.59 5.80 26.90
CA PHE A 396 3.13 4.97 25.83
C PHE A 396 3.69 3.69 26.44
N GLY A 397 2.99 2.58 26.22
CA GLY A 397 3.45 1.28 26.69
C GLY A 397 4.72 0.83 25.97
N GLN A 398 5.62 0.16 26.69
CA GLN A 398 6.82 -0.42 26.10
C GLN A 398 6.66 -1.94 26.05
N ARG A 399 6.82 -2.54 24.86
CA ARG A 399 6.76 -4.00 24.67
C ARG A 399 7.86 -4.75 25.42
N THR A 400 8.97 -4.08 25.73
CA THR A 400 10.05 -4.60 26.56
C THR A 400 10.01 -3.86 27.89
N PRO A 401 9.62 -4.51 29.00
CA PRO A 401 9.61 -3.85 30.30
C PRO A 401 11.06 -3.50 30.68
N ALA A 402 11.37 -2.21 30.76
CA ALA A 402 12.59 -1.75 31.42
C ALA A 402 12.55 -2.20 32.89
N PRO A 403 13.70 -2.47 33.54
CA PRO A 403 13.72 -2.81 34.95
C PRO A 403 12.99 -1.72 35.75
N GLN A 404 12.06 -2.14 36.62
CA GLN A 404 11.30 -1.25 37.50
C GLN A 404 12.25 -0.64 38.54
N VAL A 405 12.98 0.41 38.15
CA VAL A 405 13.83 1.16 39.08
C VAL A 405 12.92 2.08 39.87
N ARG A 406 12.80 1.81 41.17
CA ARG A 406 12.14 2.72 42.11
C ARG A 406 12.96 3.99 42.22
N ALA A 407 12.37 5.12 41.86
CA ALA A 407 12.99 6.43 41.99
C ALA A 407 12.27 7.22 43.08
N GLU A 408 13.01 7.87 43.96
CA GLU A 408 12.44 8.87 44.86
C GLU A 408 12.14 10.14 44.08
N ALA A 409 10.95 10.69 44.25
CA ALA A 409 10.55 11.92 43.60
C ALA A 409 9.60 12.74 44.48
N VAL A 410 9.46 14.02 44.16
CA VAL A 410 8.58 14.94 44.89
C VAL A 410 7.32 15.20 44.07
N LEU A 411 6.19 14.71 44.57
CA LEU A 411 4.86 14.97 44.00
C LEU A 411 4.32 16.29 44.56
N SER A 412 4.06 17.25 43.68
CA SER A 412 3.52 18.57 44.00
C SER A 412 2.07 18.71 43.52
N VAL A 413 1.14 19.01 44.43
CA VAL A 413 -0.28 19.28 44.10
C VAL A 413 -0.74 20.46 44.94
N GLY A 414 -1.34 21.49 44.34
CA GLY A 414 -1.93 22.57 45.15
C GLY A 414 -0.95 23.44 45.96
N GLY A 415 0.38 23.22 45.84
CA GLY A 415 1.41 23.85 46.66
C GLY A 415 1.91 22.97 47.81
N GLU A 416 1.27 21.82 48.06
CA GLU A 416 1.80 20.76 48.93
C GLU A 416 2.76 19.87 48.16
N THR A 417 3.82 19.43 48.84
CA THR A 417 4.84 18.51 48.32
C THR A 417 4.85 17.24 49.14
N LEU A 418 4.87 16.09 48.47
CA LEU A 418 4.90 14.77 49.10
C LEU A 418 6.06 13.97 48.50
N ALA A 419 6.97 13.49 49.35
CA ALA A 419 8.03 12.58 48.93
C ALA A 419 7.43 11.19 48.70
N VAL A 420 7.57 10.67 47.48
CA VAL A 420 7.02 9.37 47.06
C VAL A 420 8.08 8.53 46.36
N SER A 421 8.02 7.22 46.57
CA SER A 421 8.74 6.26 45.74
C SER A 421 7.90 5.94 44.50
N ILE A 422 8.44 6.21 43.31
CA ILE A 422 7.75 5.99 42.04
C ILE A 422 7.98 4.57 41.55
N VAL A 423 6.87 3.88 41.28
CA VAL A 423 6.86 2.63 40.51
C VAL A 423 6.37 2.93 39.09
N PRO A 424 7.20 2.72 38.07
CA PRO A 424 6.77 2.95 36.69
C PRO A 424 5.81 1.85 36.25
N ASP A 425 4.68 2.26 35.69
CA ASP A 425 3.75 1.38 35.02
C ASP A 425 3.72 1.70 33.51
N LEU A 426 4.13 0.72 32.72
CA LEU A 426 4.30 0.79 31.27
C LEU A 426 3.16 0.07 30.52
N SER A 427 2.04 -0.17 31.20
CA SER A 427 0.85 -0.86 30.67
C SER A 427 0.06 -0.01 29.66
N GLY A 428 0.50 1.21 29.38
CA GLY A 428 -0.13 2.12 28.43
C GLY A 428 -1.21 3.02 29.06
N ARG A 429 -1.97 3.71 28.20
CA ARG A 429 -2.88 4.79 28.61
C ARG A 429 -3.94 4.31 29.61
N LEU A 430 -4.22 5.16 30.58
CA LEU A 430 -5.32 4.96 31.53
C LEU A 430 -6.62 5.62 31.06
N ILE A 431 -6.52 6.62 30.18
CA ILE A 431 -7.60 7.53 29.79
C ILE A 431 -7.51 7.75 28.27
N ASN A 432 -8.65 7.88 27.60
CA ASN A 432 -8.74 8.12 26.16
C ASN A 432 -8.29 9.53 25.77
N GLY A 433 -7.98 9.69 24.48
CA GLY A 433 -7.77 11.00 23.85
C GLY A 433 -6.50 11.74 24.30
N ALA A 434 -6.46 13.05 24.06
CA ALA A 434 -5.27 13.89 24.31
C ALA A 434 -4.92 14.01 25.81
N ILE A 435 -5.90 13.89 26.71
CA ILE A 435 -5.69 13.88 28.16
C ILE A 435 -4.84 12.66 28.55
N GLY A 436 -5.08 11.52 27.89
CA GLY A 436 -4.31 10.30 28.03
C GLY A 436 -2.86 10.35 27.53
N LEU A 437 -2.40 11.46 26.94
CA LEU A 437 -0.99 11.68 26.59
C LEU A 437 -0.16 12.19 27.77
N THR A 438 -0.81 12.62 28.85
CA THR A 438 -0.14 13.08 30.06
C THR A 438 0.02 11.89 31.00
N PRO A 439 1.20 11.66 31.62
CA PRO A 439 1.36 10.64 32.64
C PRO A 439 0.36 10.80 33.78
N VAL A 440 -0.05 9.69 34.39
CA VAL A 440 -0.98 9.68 35.53
C VAL A 440 -0.30 9.03 36.72
N ALA A 441 -0.17 9.78 37.82
CA ALA A 441 0.27 9.28 39.10
C ALA A 441 -0.94 8.71 39.88
N VAL A 442 -0.80 7.46 40.33
CA VAL A 442 -1.78 6.77 41.17
C VAL A 442 -1.25 6.77 42.59
N VAL A 443 -2.06 7.27 43.51
CA VAL A 443 -1.72 7.32 44.94
C VAL A 443 -2.78 6.60 45.76
N ASP A 444 -2.44 6.24 47.00
CA ASP A 444 -3.39 5.66 47.95
C ASP A 444 -4.64 6.55 48.14
N ASP A 445 -5.80 5.93 48.33
CA ASP A 445 -7.09 6.63 48.41
C ASP A 445 -7.12 7.65 49.56
N ALA A 446 -6.45 7.37 50.68
CA ALA A 446 -6.39 8.30 51.81
C ALA A 446 -5.48 9.51 51.52
N VAL A 447 -4.43 9.32 50.73
CA VAL A 447 -3.54 10.40 50.27
C VAL A 447 -4.26 11.25 49.22
N TYR A 448 -4.93 10.60 48.26
CA TYR A 448 -5.76 11.29 47.27
C TYR A 448 -6.80 12.20 47.92
N ALA A 449 -7.53 11.69 48.93
CA ALA A 449 -8.55 12.45 49.64
C ALA A 449 -8.01 13.67 50.41
N LYS A 450 -6.72 13.67 50.79
CA LYS A 450 -6.05 14.85 51.37
C LYS A 450 -5.70 15.87 50.28
N LEU A 451 -5.11 15.41 49.18
CA LEU A 451 -4.71 16.27 48.05
C LEU A 451 -5.90 16.92 47.35
N ALA A 452 -7.04 16.22 47.28
CA ALA A 452 -8.28 16.72 46.67
C ALA A 452 -8.94 17.90 47.44
N ARG A 453 -8.52 18.18 48.68
CA ARG A 453 -9.07 19.29 49.48
C ARG A 453 -8.53 20.65 49.07
N TRP A 454 -7.46 20.68 48.29
CA TRP A 454 -6.79 21.90 47.86
C TRP A 454 -7.30 22.36 46.49
N PRO A 455 -7.50 23.67 46.27
CA PRO A 455 -7.97 24.17 44.98
C PRO A 455 -6.93 23.91 43.87
N PRO A 456 -7.36 23.58 42.64
CA PRO A 456 -6.45 23.33 41.53
C PRO A 456 -5.69 24.60 41.15
N ILE A 457 -4.35 24.53 41.03
CA ILE A 457 -3.50 25.71 40.74
C ILE A 457 -3.69 26.21 39.29
N PHE A 458 -4.22 25.40 38.37
CA PHE A 458 -4.42 25.82 36.98
C PHE A 458 -5.72 25.27 36.40
N GLY A 459 -6.68 26.16 36.17
CA GLY A 459 -7.87 26.03 35.31
C GLY A 459 -8.50 24.63 35.20
N GLN A 460 -9.68 24.45 35.78
CA GLN A 460 -10.52 23.27 35.57
C GLN A 460 -10.70 23.02 34.05
N LEU A 461 -10.45 21.79 33.61
CA LEU A 461 -10.75 21.30 32.26
C LEU A 461 -11.64 20.07 32.41
#